data_AF-A0A967LBR3-F1
#
_entry.id   AF-A0A967LBR3-F1
#
_cell.length_a   1.000
_cell.length_b   1.000
_cell.length_c   1.000
_cell.angle_alpha   90.00
_cell.angle_beta   90.00
_cell.angle_gamma   90.00
#
_symmetry.space_group_name_H-M   'P 1'
#
loop_
_entity.id
_entity.type
_entity.pdbx_description
1 polymer ?
#
loop_
_entity_poly.entity_id
_entity_poly.type
_entity_poly.pdbx_seq_one_letter_code
_entity_poly.pdbx_strand_id
1 'polypeptide(L)' 'GRHNVLNALASIALADDLGVDFNLVARSLASFAGAKRRFEPVYLSSRVRIVDDYGHHPTEIEATLQTAGSL' A
#
# COMPACT_ATOMS: atom_id res chain seq x y z
N GLY A 1 5.98 -2.05 -3.46
CA GLY A 1 5.72 -3.31 -4.19
C GLY A 1 4.95 -3.05 -5.47
N ARG A 2 5.03 -3.96 -6.46
CA ARG A 2 4.37 -3.83 -7.78
C ARG A 2 2.87 -3.54 -7.69
N HIS A 3 2.16 -4.14 -6.74
CA HIS A 3 0.73 -3.88 -6.52
C HIS A 3 0.44 -2.42 -6.14
N ASN A 4 1.26 -1.79 -5.29
CA ASN A 4 1.08 -0.37 -4.94
C ASN A 4 1.30 0.55 -6.14
N VAL A 5 2.20 0.18 -7.06
CA VAL A 5 2.41 0.93 -8.32
C VAL A 5 1.16 0.82 -9.20
N LEU A 6 0.59 -0.37 -9.33
CA LEU A 6 -0.65 -0.58 -10.09
C LEU A 6 -1.85 0.15 -9.46
N ASN A 7 -1.98 0.12 -8.13
CA ASN A 7 -3.01 0.85 -7.41
C ASN A 7 -2.87 2.36 -7.63
N ALA A 8 -1.64 2.89 -7.51
CA ALA A 8 -1.37 4.31 -7.77
C ALA A 8 -1.71 4.69 -9.21
N LEU A 9 -1.34 3.86 -10.19
CA LEU A 9 -1.67 4.09 -11.60
C LEU A 9 -3.19 4.11 -11.84
N ALA A 10 -3.93 3.17 -11.23
CA ALA A 10 -5.39 3.15 -11.31
C ALA A 10 -6.00 4.41 -10.69
N SER A 11 -5.49 4.87 -9.54
CA SER A 11 -5.93 6.12 -8.92
C SER A 11 -5.62 7.35 -9.78
N ILE A 12 -4.46 7.40 -10.44
CA ILE A 12 -4.11 8.47 -11.38
C ILE A 12 -5.08 8.48 -12.56
N ALA A 13 -5.34 7.32 -13.18
CA ALA A 13 -6.22 7.20 -14.33
C ALA A 13 -7.66 7.64 -14.00
N LEU A 14 -8.17 7.24 -12.83
CA LEU A 14 -9.49 7.67 -12.37
C LEU A 14 -9.54 9.18 -12.09
N ALA A 15 -8.49 9.74 -11.49
CA ALA A 15 -8.43 11.17 -11.19
C ALA A 15 -8.38 12.02 -12.48
N ASP A 16 -7.67 11.54 -13.51
CA ASP A 16 -7.62 12.15 -14.84
C ASP A 16 -9.00 12.15 -15.51
N ASP A 17 -9.71 11.01 -15.50
CA ASP A 17 -11.08 10.88 -16.03
C ASP A 17 -12.07 11.84 -15.36
N LEU A 18 -11.88 12.10 -14.06
CA LEU A 18 -12.69 13.03 -13.27
C LEU A 18 -12.24 14.50 -13.39
N GLY A 19 -11.19 14.79 -14.17
CA GLY A 19 -10.68 16.16 -14.37
C GLY A 19 -9.96 16.76 -13.17
N VAL A 20 -9.37 15.93 -12.29
CA VAL A 20 -8.58 16.39 -11.15
C VAL A 20 -7.20 16.85 -11.63
N ASP A 21 -6.73 18.01 -11.13
CA ASP A 21 -5.40 18.53 -11.45
C ASP A 21 -4.30 17.50 -11.15
N PHE A 22 -3.48 17.19 -12.16
CA PHE A 22 -2.40 16.20 -12.03
C PHE A 22 -1.40 16.57 -10.93
N ASN A 23 -1.08 17.87 -10.76
CA ASN A 23 -0.14 18.28 -9.72
C ASN A 23 -0.70 18.02 -8.32
N LEU A 24 -2.02 18.16 -8.12
CA LEU A 24 -2.69 17.79 -6.90
C LEU A 24 -2.60 16.27 -6.66
N VAL A 25 -2.89 15.45 -7.67
CA VAL A 25 -2.78 13.98 -7.57
C VAL A 25 -1.35 13.56 -7.20
N ALA A 26 -0.35 14.12 -7.88
CA ALA A 26 1.06 13.84 -7.63
C ALA A 26 1.48 14.20 -6.20
N ARG A 27 1.07 15.38 -5.69
CA ARG A 27 1.33 15.79 -4.30
C ARG A 27 0.63 14.87 -3.29
N SER A 28 -0.61 14.48 -3.56
CA SER A 28 -1.38 13.58 -2.71
C SER A 28 -0.78 12.18 -2.64
N LEU A 29 -0.30 11.63 -3.76
CA LEU A 29 0.40 10.34 -3.77
C LEU A 29 1.76 10.43 -3.07
N ALA A 30 2.48 11.54 -3.20
CA ALA A 30 3.75 11.75 -2.51
C ALA A 30 3.60 11.81 -0.98
N SER A 31 2.46 12.30 -0.47
CA SER A 31 2.17 12.37 0.96
C SER A 31 1.36 11.18 1.50
N PHE A 32 0.95 10.25 0.63
CA PHE A 32 0.16 9.09 1.04
C PHE A 32 0.98 8.14 1.91
N ALA A 33 0.63 8.06 3.19
CA ALA A 33 1.33 7.26 4.19
C ALA A 33 0.92 5.77 4.20
N GLY A 34 0.14 5.32 3.21
CA GLY A 34 -0.43 3.98 3.19
C GLY A 34 -1.86 3.93 3.71
N ALA A 35 -2.46 2.74 3.62
CA ALA A 35 -3.77 2.45 4.19
C ALA A 35 -3.59 1.81 5.56
N LYS A 36 -4.48 2.15 6.51
CA LYS A 36 -4.49 1.48 7.83
C LYS A 36 -4.56 -0.02 7.67
N ARG A 37 -3.80 -0.73 8.50
CA ARG A 37 -3.72 -2.18 8.55
C ARG A 37 -3.35 -2.80 7.20
N ARG A 38 -2.57 -2.11 6.36
CA ARG A 38 -2.01 -2.68 5.14
C ARG A 38 -0.49 -2.81 5.28
N PHE A 39 -0.05 -4.01 5.64
CA PHE A 39 1.33 -4.33 6.01
C PHE A 39 1.93 -3.30 6.97
N GLU A 40 1.15 -2.93 7.99
CA GLU A 40 1.46 -1.84 8.91
C GLU A 40 2.36 -2.34 10.05
N PRO A 41 3.59 -1.85 10.21
CA PRO A 41 4.44 -2.24 11.33
C PRO A 41 3.92 -1.62 12.63
N VAL A 42 3.40 -2.46 13.54
CA VAL A 42 2.90 -2.02 14.84
C VAL A 42 3.96 -2.10 15.94
N TYR A 43 5.01 -2.91 15.73
CA TYR A 43 6.16 -2.98 16.62
C TYR A 43 7.41 -3.41 15.86
N LEU A 44 8.55 -2.79 16.20
CA LEU A 44 9.85 -3.13 15.63
C LEU A 44 10.94 -3.09 16.72
N SER A 45 11.69 -4.17 16.82
CA SER A 45 12.93 -4.26 17.60
C SER A 45 14.02 -4.96 16.81
N SER A 46 15.22 -5.09 17.40
CA SER A 46 16.33 -5.83 16.80
C SER A 46 16.08 -7.33 16.65
N ARG A 47 15.05 -7.88 17.31
CA ARG A 47 14.74 -9.32 17.32
C ARG A 47 13.36 -9.66 16.78
N VAL A 48 12.41 -8.74 16.87
CA VAL A 48 11.00 -9.00 16.57
C VAL A 48 10.41 -7.84 15.78
N ARG A 49 9.64 -8.19 14.74
CA ARG A 49 8.78 -7.28 14.00
C ARG A 49 7.34 -7.81 14.09
N ILE A 50 6.41 -6.95 14.46
CA ILE A 50 4.98 -7.25 14.44
C ILE A 50 4.35 -6.35 13.38
N VAL A 51 3.60 -6.97 12.47
CA VAL A 51 2.91 -6.31 11.37
C VAL A 51 1.42 -6.62 11.47
N ASP A 52 0.56 -5.61 11.36
CA ASP A 52 -0.89 -5.76 11.22
C ASP A 52 -1.26 -5.63 9.74
N ASP A 53 -1.95 -6.64 9.21
CA ASP A 53 -2.49 -6.64 7.85
C ASP A 53 -3.95 -7.13 7.88
N TYR A 54 -4.86 -6.42 7.20
CA TYR A 54 -6.29 -6.74 7.17
C TYR A 54 -6.63 -7.88 6.21
N GLY A 55 -5.67 -8.35 5.40
CA GLY A 55 -5.88 -9.39 4.40
C GLY A 55 -6.50 -10.64 5.02
N HIS A 56 -7.64 -11.06 4.50
CA HIS A 56 -8.42 -12.18 5.03
C HIS A 56 -8.88 -13.15 3.93
N HIS A 57 -8.80 -12.74 2.66
CA HIS A 57 -8.97 -13.65 1.54
C HIS A 57 -7.65 -14.39 1.22
N PRO A 58 -7.72 -15.62 0.66
CA PRO A 58 -6.51 -16.43 0.40
C PRO A 58 -5.42 -15.70 -0.39
N THR A 59 -5.78 -14.98 -1.46
CA THR A 59 -4.85 -14.19 -2.27
C THR A 59 -4.19 -13.05 -1.49
N GLU A 60 -4.92 -12.43 -0.55
CA GLU A 60 -4.40 -11.34 0.27
C GLU A 60 -3.40 -11.87 1.29
N ILE A 61 -3.73 -12.98 1.95
CA ILE A 61 -2.85 -13.66 2.91
C ILE A 61 -1.56 -14.09 2.21
N GLU A 62 -1.65 -14.68 1.01
CA GLU A 62 -0.48 -15.05 0.22
C GLU A 62 0.42 -13.84 -0.09
N ALA A 63 -0.16 -12.72 -0.55
CA ALA A 63 0.60 -11.49 -0.82
C ALA A 63 1.26 -10.92 0.44
N THR A 64 0.59 -11.00 1.60
CA THR A 64 1.13 -10.57 2.90
C THR A 64 2.31 -11.45 3.31
N LEU A 65 2.21 -12.78 3.16
CA LEU A 65 3.30 -13.72 3.45
C LEU A 65 4.49 -13.55 2.49
N GLN A 66 4.24 -13.35 1.20
CA GLN A 66 5.29 -13.07 0.22
C GLN A 66 6.07 -11.79 0.58
N THR A 67 5.36 -10.74 0.97
CA THR A 67 5.99 -9.49 1.41
C THR A 67 6.83 -9.73 2.67
N ALA A 68 6.28 -10.45 3.65
CA ALA A 68 6.99 -10.81 4.88
C ALA A 68 8.25 -11.63 4.63
N GLY A 69 8.23 -12.58 3.69
CA GLY A 69 9.38 -13.39 3.31
C GLY A 69 10.46 -12.64 2.53
N SER A 70 10.19 -11.43 2.04
CA SER A 70 11.15 -10.58 1.32
C SER A 70 11.85 -9.53 2.18
N LEU A 71 11.47 -9.44 3.46
CA LEU A 71 12.04 -8.52 4.45
C LEU A 71 13.30 -9.07 5.12
#